data_AF-A0A965FP73-F1
#
_entry.id   AF-A0A965FP73-F1
#
_cell.length_a   1.000
_cell.length_b   1.000
_cell.length_c   1.000
_cell.angle_alpha   90.00
_cell.angle_beta   90.00
_cell.angle_gamma   90.00
#
_symmetry.space_group_name_H-M   'P 1'
#
loop_
_entity.id
_entity.type
_entity.pdbx_description
1 polymer ?
#
loop_
_entity_poly.entity_id
_entity_poly.type
_entity_poly.pdbx_seq_one_letter_code
_entity_poly.pdbx_strand_id
1 'polypeptide(L)'
;QDHDGHTKTGMIKLHHSALNSDGQFTKKDEMIPMASEPGHQELCEAEQRLFLDAILSGRDLKDHHQDALNSLRIVFAADESVKTGKVVYL
;
A
#
# COMPACT_ATOMS: atom_id res chain seq x y z
N GLN A 1 -2.08 -21.12 -5.84
CA GLN A 1 -2.78 -19.85 -5.54
C GLN A 1 -2.08 -18.77 -6.33
N ASP A 2 -2.79 -17.75 -6.80
CA ASP A 2 -2.14 -16.56 -7.36
C ASP A 2 -1.48 -15.79 -6.21
N HIS A 3 -0.15 -15.84 -6.14
CA HIS A 3 0.66 -15.19 -5.11
C HIS A 3 1.04 -13.75 -5.50
N ASP A 4 0.70 -13.31 -6.70
CA ASP A 4 1.03 -11.96 -7.20
C ASP A 4 -0.13 -10.97 -7.02
N GLY A 5 -1.31 -11.45 -6.62
CA GLY A 5 -2.50 -10.61 -6.49
C GLY A 5 -2.39 -9.55 -5.40
N HIS A 6 -1.73 -9.85 -4.28
CA HIS A 6 -1.59 -8.92 -3.14
C HIS A 6 -0.43 -7.94 -3.28
N THR A 7 0.41 -8.07 -4.31
CA THR A 7 1.54 -7.18 -4.55
C THR A 7 1.23 -6.05 -5.53
N LYS A 8 0.02 -6.04 -6.07
CA LYS A 8 -0.44 -5.09 -7.08
C LYS A 8 -1.44 -4.11 -6.48
N THR A 9 -1.21 -2.83 -6.74
CA THR A 9 -2.08 -1.71 -6.38
C THR A 9 -3.27 -1.63 -7.32
N GLY A 10 -3.17 -2.23 -8.51
CA GLY A 10 -4.27 -2.31 -9.48
C GLY A 10 -4.31 -1.08 -10.40
N MET A 11 -5.44 -0.37 -10.43
CA MET A 11 -5.64 0.79 -11.32
C MET A 11 -6.30 1.95 -10.58
N ILE A 12 -5.91 3.17 -10.92
CA ILE A 12 -6.61 4.38 -10.48
C ILE A 12 -7.75 4.65 -11.45
N LYS A 13 -8.96 4.82 -10.90
CA LYS A 13 -10.11 5.28 -11.69
C LYS A 13 -10.26 6.79 -11.52
N LEU A 14 -10.03 7.54 -12.60
CA LEU A 14 -10.15 8.99 -12.63
C LEU A 14 -11.52 9.42 -13.15
N HIS A 15 -12.27 10.14 -12.32
CA HIS A 15 -13.56 10.74 -12.69
C HIS A 15 -13.36 12.15 -13.28
N HIS A 16 -14.07 12.45 -14.36
CA HIS A 16 -14.07 13.77 -14.98
C HIS A 16 -15.36 14.53 -14.67
N SER A 17 -15.25 15.73 -14.11
CA SER A 17 -16.40 16.49 -13.61
C SER A 17 -17.06 17.43 -14.64
N ALA A 18 -16.47 17.61 -15.82
CA ALA A 18 -16.98 18.55 -16.81
C ALA A 18 -18.32 18.09 -17.40
N LEU A 19 -19.29 19.02 -17.49
CA LEU A 19 -20.64 18.78 -18.00
C LEU A 19 -20.91 19.60 -19.27
N ASN A 20 -21.74 19.07 -20.17
CA ASN A 20 -22.25 19.82 -21.32
C ASN A 20 -23.46 20.68 -20.90
N SER A 21 -24.02 21.43 -21.86
CA SER A 21 -25.22 22.25 -21.66
C SER A 21 -26.44 21.48 -21.16
N ASP A 22 -26.49 20.18 -21.41
CA ASP A 22 -27.59 19.28 -21.01
C ASP A 22 -27.33 18.63 -19.65
N GLY A 23 -26.26 19.04 -18.94
CA GLY A 23 -25.87 18.51 -17.64
C GLY A 23 -25.24 17.11 -17.67
N GLN A 24 -24.80 16.65 -18.84
CA GLN A 24 -24.19 15.32 -19.02
C GLN A 24 -22.66 15.42 -19.01
N PHE A 25 -21.99 14.41 -18.44
CA PHE A 25 -20.53 14.35 -18.43
C PHE A 25 -19.95 14.39 -19.85
N THR A 26 -19.02 15.31 -20.08
CA THR A 26 -18.37 15.49 -21.39
C THR A 26 -17.26 14.48 -21.64
N LYS A 27 -16.71 13.87 -20.58
CA LYS A 27 -15.65 12.87 -20.66
C LYS A 27 -16.00 11.67 -19.78
N LYS A 28 -15.74 10.46 -20.29
CA LYS A 28 -15.87 9.21 -19.53
C LYS A 28 -14.74 9.07 -18.52
N ASP A 29 -14.97 8.28 -17.48
CA ASP A 29 -13.93 7.87 -16.53
C ASP A 29 -12.74 7.25 -17.26
N GLU A 30 -11.56 7.51 -16.72
CA GLU A 30 -10.29 6.98 -17.23
C GLU A 30 -9.72 5.96 -16.23
N MET A 31 -9.30 4.80 -16.74
CA MET A 31 -8.59 3.80 -15.94
C MET A 31 -7.09 3.97 -16.18
N ILE A 32 -6.38 4.41 -15.16
CA ILE A 32 -4.94 4.62 -15.19
C ILE A 32 -4.29 3.37 -14.57
N PRO A 33 -3.66 2.49 -15.38
CA PRO A 33 -2.97 1.33 -14.84
C PRO A 33 -1.73 1.76 -14.06
N MET A 34 -1.46 1.10 -12.94
CA MET A 34 -0.16 1.21 -12.28
C MET A 34 0.82 0.35 -13.08
N ALA A 35 1.56 0.97 -13.99
CA ALA A 35 2.54 0.28 -14.82
C ALA A 35 3.77 -0.12 -13.99
N SER A 36 4.40 -1.24 -14.36
CA SER A 36 5.68 -1.70 -13.80
C SER A 36 5.67 -2.04 -12.30
N GLU A 37 4.56 -2.60 -11.80
CA GLU A 37 4.52 -3.16 -10.44
C GLU A 37 5.33 -4.46 -10.37
N PRO A 38 6.23 -4.62 -9.37
CA PRO A 38 7.00 -5.84 -9.23
C PRO A 38 6.11 -7.03 -8.89
N GLY A 39 6.47 -8.19 -9.42
CA GLY A 39 5.88 -9.46 -8.99
C GLY A 39 6.25 -9.79 -7.54
N HIS A 40 5.60 -10.80 -6.96
CA HIS A 40 5.89 -11.21 -5.59
C HIS A 40 7.34 -11.63 -5.39
N GLN A 41 7.87 -12.41 -6.35
CA GLN A 41 9.24 -12.87 -6.30
C GLN A 41 10.24 -11.71 -6.35
N GLU A 42 9.97 -10.70 -7.19
CA GLU A 42 10.85 -9.54 -7.33
C GLU A 42 10.89 -8.69 -6.04
N LEU A 43 9.75 -8.59 -5.34
CA LEU A 43 9.69 -7.97 -4.01
C LEU A 43 10.48 -8.76 -2.98
N CYS A 44 10.27 -10.08 -2.89
CA CYS A 44 11.03 -10.93 -1.97
C CYS A 44 12.54 -10.81 -2.22
N GLU A 45 12.98 -10.80 -3.48
CA GLU A 45 14.39 -10.65 -3.80
C GLU A 45 14.94 -9.26 -3.43
N ALA A 46 14.15 -8.21 -3.57
CA ALA A 46 14.53 -6.87 -3.12
C ALA A 46 14.73 -6.81 -1.60
N GLU A 47 13.81 -7.42 -0.84
CA GLU A 47 13.92 -7.53 0.62
C GLU A 47 15.15 -8.34 1.04
N GLN A 48 15.40 -9.49 0.41
CA GLN A 48 16.55 -10.34 0.73
C GLN A 48 17.88 -9.63 0.43
N ARG A 49 17.97 -8.86 -0.66
CA ARG A 49 19.16 -8.06 -0.99
C ARG A 49 19.42 -6.98 0.07
N LEU A 50 18.38 -6.26 0.50
CA LEU A 50 18.49 -5.26 1.56
C LEU A 50 18.94 -5.88 2.88
N PHE A 51 18.38 -7.05 3.23
CA PHE A 51 18.73 -7.74 4.46
C PHE A 51 20.19 -8.25 4.45
N LEU A 52 20.64 -8.81 3.33
CA LEU A 52 22.03 -9.21 3.15
C LEU A 52 22.99 -8.02 3.28
N ASP A 53 22.67 -6.88 2.64
CA ASP A 53 23.44 -5.65 2.77
C ASP A 53 23.53 -5.20 4.23
N ALA A 54 22.44 -5.27 4.99
CA ALA A 54 22.45 -4.90 6.40
C ALA A 54 23.37 -5.79 7.24
N ILE A 55 23.40 -7.10 6.97
CA ILE A 55 24.30 -8.05 7.64
C ILE A 55 25.77 -7.73 7.30
N LEU A 56 26.08 -7.49 6.02
CA LEU A 56 27.45 -7.31 5.56
C LEU A 56 28.03 -5.93 5.88
N SER A 57 27.22 -4.88 5.78
CA SER A 57 27.64 -3.48 5.97
C SER A 57 27.39 -2.95 7.37
N GLY A 58 26.61 -3.66 8.19
CA GLY A 58 26.15 -3.15 9.48
C GLY A 58 25.20 -1.96 9.35
N ARG A 59 24.39 -1.92 8.28
CA ARG A 59 23.39 -0.86 8.05
C ARG A 59 22.50 -0.71 9.29
N ASP A 60 22.28 0.54 9.71
CA ASP A 60 21.32 0.83 10.76
C ASP A 60 19.88 0.59 10.26
N LEU A 61 19.16 -0.27 10.97
CA LEU A 61 17.77 -0.63 10.70
C LEU A 61 16.81 -0.07 11.75
N LYS A 62 17.21 0.93 12.54
CA LYS A 62 16.37 1.52 13.59
C LYS A 62 15.00 1.97 13.07
N ASP A 63 14.97 2.65 11.93
CA ASP A 63 13.71 3.12 11.34
C ASP A 63 12.84 1.94 10.86
N HIS A 64 13.45 0.93 10.22
CA HIS A 64 12.76 -0.30 9.83
C HIS A 64 12.11 -1.02 11.03
N HIS A 65 12.82 -1.11 12.16
CA HIS A 65 12.28 -1.69 13.38
C HIS A 65 11.16 -0.83 13.99
N GLN A 66 11.32 0.49 13.95
CA GLN A 66 10.30 1.41 14.45
C GLN A 66 9.01 1.32 13.62
N ASP A 67 9.12 1.13 12.31
CA ASP A 67 7.98 0.92 11.42
C ASP A 67 7.25 -0.40 11.72
N ALA A 68 7.98 -1.48 12.04
CA ALA A 68 7.37 -2.74 12.47
C ALA A 68 6.56 -2.57 13.77
N LEU A 69 7.09 -1.82 14.74
CA LEU A 69 6.37 -1.50 15.98
C LEU A 69 5.16 -0.61 15.73
N ASN A 70 5.27 0.38 14.83
CA ASN A 70 4.15 1.26 14.48
C ASN A 70 3.04 0.49 13.77
N SER A 71 3.38 -0.43 12.87
CA SER A 71 2.41 -1.35 12.24
C SER A 71 1.65 -2.15 13.29
N LEU A 72 2.35 -2.71 14.28
CA LEU A 72 1.72 -3.46 15.37
C LEU A 72 0.79 -2.60 16.23
N ARG A 73 1.18 -1.35 16.54
CA ARG A 73 0.33 -0.39 17.26
C ARG A 73 -0.99 -0.13 16.53
N ILE A 74 -0.93 0.02 15.20
CA ILE A 74 -2.13 0.21 14.36
C ILE A 74 -3.03 -1.01 14.42
N VAL A 75 -2.47 -2.23 14.31
CA VAL A 75 -3.25 -3.47 14.38
C VAL A 75 -3.93 -3.63 15.74
N PHE A 76 -3.24 -3.31 16.84
CA PHE A 76 -3.85 -3.36 18.18
C PHE A 76 -4.93 -2.31 18.38
N ALA A 77 -4.73 -1.09 17.90
CA ALA A 77 -5.75 -0.05 17.93
C ALA A 77 -7.00 -0.43 17.12
N ALA A 78 -6.81 -1.09 15.97
CA ALA A 78 -7.92 -1.60 15.16
C ALA A 78 -8.69 -2.71 15.89
N ASP A 79 -8.00 -3.66 16.52
CA ASP A 79 -8.62 -4.73 17.31
C ASP A 79 -9.41 -4.17 18.52
N GLU A 80 -8.84 -3.19 19.22
CA GLU A 80 -9.52 -2.49 20.31
C GLU A 80 -10.75 -1.73 19.82
N SER A 81 -10.65 -1.02 18.70
CA SER A 81 -11.77 -0.30 18.07
C SER A 81 -12.92 -1.24 17.73
N VAL A 82 -12.64 -2.42 17.13
CA VAL A 82 -13.66 -3.43 16.83
C VAL A 82 -14.35 -3.95 18.10
N LYS A 83 -13.58 -4.21 19.16
CA LYS A 83 -14.12 -4.73 20.43
C LYS A 83 -14.96 -3.72 21.19
N THR A 84 -14.62 -2.43 21.09
CA THR A 84 -15.22 -1.36 21.90
C THR A 84 -16.24 -0.50 21.15
N GLY A 85 -16.19 -0.50 19.82
CA GLY A 85 -16.97 0.38 18.95
C GLY A 85 -16.55 1.85 19.02
N LYS A 86 -15.34 2.16 19.51
CA LYS A 86 -14.84 3.53 19.71
C LYS A 86 -13.61 3.82 18.85
N VAL A 87 -13.41 5.10 18.52
CA VAL A 87 -12.18 5.56 17.87
C VAL A 87 -11.02 5.47 18.86
N VAL A 88 -9.91 4.85 18.42
CA VAL A 88 -8.65 4.76 19.17
C VAL A 88 -7.63 5.71 18.53
N TYR A 89 -6.98 6.54 19.36
CA TYR A 89 -5.98 7.52 18.93
C TYR A 89 -4.57 7.00 19.26
N LEU A 90 -3.63 7.17 18.33
CA LEU A 90 -2.23 6.73 18.43
C LEU A 90 -1.27 7.92 18.56
#